data_AF-A0A0M8YKA5-F1
#
_entry.id   AF-A0A0M8YKA5-F1
#
_cell.length_a   1.000
_cell.length_b   1.000
_cell.length_c   1.000
_cell.angle_alpha   90.00
_cell.angle_beta   90.00
_cell.angle_gamma   90.00
#
_symmetry.space_group_name_H-M   'P 1'
#
loop_
_entity.id
_entity.type
_entity.pdbx_description
1 polymer ?
#
loop_
_entity_poly.entity_id
_entity_poly.type
_entity_poly.pdbx_seq_one_letter_code
_entity_poly.pdbx_strand_id
1 'polypeptide(L)'
;RWRRLGCFQQALLTLVHLRKNETFSQLGAGFGISQATAWRYVDETLDVLAGWAPGLYEALTGLGEGDHVIVDGTLIPIDRIAADEPYYSMKHRKHGMNVQVIARPDGTPPWFSRATPGRTHDLTAARSHGIVQACLTRQILVLADRAYQGAGATFRTPYYHHREQPEQYQQFNRDHARLRAPGERAFAQLKSWRILRRARCSTRRISTIVQAVHTLLT
;
A
#
# COMPACT_ATOMS: atom_id res chain seq x y z
N ARG A 1 -25.55 -27.99 9.42
CA ARG A 1 -25.05 -26.59 9.26
C ARG A 1 -23.87 -26.62 8.27
N TRP A 2 -23.93 -25.88 7.16
CA TRP A 2 -22.97 -26.01 6.03
C TRP A 2 -21.56 -25.42 6.28
N ARG A 3 -21.39 -24.62 7.35
CA ARG A 3 -20.09 -24.08 7.77
C ARG A 3 -19.76 -24.51 9.20
N ARG A 4 -18.48 -24.81 9.45
CA ARG A 4 -17.96 -25.24 10.75
C ARG A 4 -17.79 -24.10 11.74
N LEU A 5 -17.44 -22.91 11.26
CA LEU A 5 -17.30 -21.69 12.06
C LEU A 5 -18.43 -20.71 11.74
N GLY A 6 -18.92 -19.98 12.75
CA GLY A 6 -19.81 -18.84 12.55
C GLY A 6 -19.09 -17.61 11.98
N CYS A 7 -19.82 -16.58 11.53
CA CYS A 7 -19.24 -15.39 10.90
C CYS A 7 -18.20 -14.69 11.78
N PHE A 8 -18.51 -14.52 13.08
CA PHE A 8 -17.57 -13.93 14.04
C PHE A 8 -16.24 -14.68 14.10
N GLN A 9 -16.27 -16.02 14.16
CA GLN A 9 -15.06 -16.84 14.21
C GLN A 9 -14.29 -16.81 12.88
N GLN A 10 -14.97 -16.74 11.73
CA GLN A 10 -14.31 -16.58 10.42
C GLN A 10 -13.60 -15.22 10.31
N ALA A 11 -14.23 -14.14 10.81
CA ALA A 11 -13.62 -12.82 10.88
C ALA A 11 -12.40 -12.82 11.82
N LEU A 12 -12.53 -13.39 13.02
CA LEU A 12 -11.42 -13.51 13.97
C LEU A 12 -10.24 -14.31 13.38
N LEU A 13 -10.53 -15.45 12.73
CA LEU A 13 -9.53 -16.27 12.05
C LEU A 13 -8.77 -15.46 10.99
N THR A 14 -9.48 -14.67 10.20
CA THR A 14 -8.88 -13.79 9.18
C THR A 14 -8.04 -12.68 9.80
N LEU A 15 -8.51 -12.05 10.88
CA LEU A 15 -7.74 -11.04 11.61
C LEU A 15 -6.45 -11.61 12.20
N VAL A 16 -6.49 -12.83 12.75
CA VAL A 16 -5.29 -13.53 13.24
C VAL A 16 -4.32 -13.75 12.08
N HIS A 17 -4.80 -14.21 10.92
CA HIS A 17 -3.97 -14.35 9.72
C HIS A 17 -3.30 -13.03 9.31
N LEU A 18 -4.08 -11.95 9.18
CA LEU A 18 -3.59 -10.64 8.75
C LEU A 18 -2.63 -9.99 9.76
N ARG A 19 -2.98 -10.02 11.06
CA ARG A 19 -2.22 -9.36 12.13
C ARG A 19 -0.97 -10.13 12.52
N LYS A 20 -1.03 -11.47 12.53
CA LYS A 20 0.08 -12.31 13.03
C LYS A 20 0.87 -13.01 11.93
N ASN A 21 0.35 -13.07 10.70
CA ASN A 21 0.91 -13.89 9.63
C ASN A 21 1.01 -15.37 10.08
N GLU A 22 -0.06 -15.91 10.67
CA GLU A 22 -0.13 -17.35 10.98
C GLU A 22 -0.42 -18.16 9.72
N THR A 23 0.19 -19.34 9.62
CA THR A 23 -0.05 -20.25 8.49
C THR A 23 -1.45 -20.88 8.58
N PHE A 24 -2.01 -21.32 7.46
CA PHE A 24 -3.33 -21.97 7.46
C PHE A 24 -3.37 -23.26 8.29
N SER A 25 -2.23 -23.94 8.45
CA SER A 25 -2.11 -25.10 9.34
C SER A 25 -2.26 -24.69 10.81
N GLN A 26 -1.54 -23.63 11.24
CA GLN A 26 -1.67 -23.07 12.59
C GLN A 26 -3.08 -22.56 12.88
N LEU A 27 -3.69 -21.85 11.92
CA LEU A 27 -5.08 -21.39 12.04
C LEU A 27 -6.04 -22.59 12.14
N GLY A 28 -5.84 -23.63 11.33
CA GLY A 28 -6.65 -24.84 11.38
C GLY A 28 -6.60 -25.49 12.77
N ALA A 29 -5.40 -25.68 13.32
CA ALA A 29 -5.20 -26.21 14.65
C ALA A 29 -5.85 -25.34 15.73
N GLY A 30 -5.64 -24.01 15.69
CA GLY A 30 -6.17 -23.08 16.69
C GLY A 30 -7.69 -22.94 16.70
N PHE A 31 -8.35 -23.14 15.55
CA PHE A 31 -9.81 -23.02 15.42
C PHE A 31 -10.53 -24.37 15.28
N GLY A 32 -9.83 -25.50 15.40
CA GLY A 32 -10.43 -26.84 15.33
C GLY A 32 -11.01 -27.20 13.95
N ILE A 33 -10.40 -26.69 12.87
CA ILE A 33 -10.83 -26.94 11.49
C ILE A 33 -9.67 -27.40 10.60
N SER A 34 -9.97 -27.99 9.44
CA SER A 34 -8.92 -28.37 8.50
C SER A 34 -8.20 -27.15 7.91
N GLN A 35 -6.94 -27.32 7.52
CA GLN A 35 -6.15 -26.30 6.81
C GLN A 35 -6.89 -25.77 5.58
N ALA A 36 -7.49 -26.66 4.78
CA ALA A 36 -8.27 -26.28 3.60
C ALA A 36 -9.49 -25.42 3.96
N THR A 37 -10.15 -25.71 5.09
CA THR A 37 -11.28 -24.91 5.57
C THR A 37 -10.81 -23.55 6.06
N ALA A 38 -9.69 -23.48 6.79
CA ALA A 38 -9.09 -22.22 7.23
C ALA A 38 -8.73 -21.33 6.03
N TRP A 39 -8.07 -21.90 5.01
CA TRP A 39 -7.76 -21.19 3.78
C TRP A 39 -9.01 -20.61 3.11
N ARG A 40 -10.05 -21.44 2.91
CA ARG A 40 -11.30 -21.01 2.28
C ARG A 40 -11.97 -19.87 3.05
N TYR A 41 -12.05 -19.98 4.39
CA TYR A 41 -12.67 -18.95 5.21
C TYR A 41 -11.89 -17.65 5.23
N VAL A 42 -10.55 -17.70 5.26
CA VAL A 42 -9.73 -16.50 5.08
C VAL A 42 -10.00 -15.89 3.73
N ASP A 43 -9.95 -16.68 2.65
CA ASP A 43 -10.06 -16.17 1.30
C ASP A 43 -11.40 -15.47 1.05
N GLU A 44 -12.50 -16.11 1.42
CA GLU A 44 -13.83 -15.52 1.28
C GLU A 44 -13.99 -14.26 2.14
N THR A 45 -13.41 -14.23 3.34
CA THR A 45 -13.46 -13.02 4.20
C THR A 45 -12.62 -11.90 3.59
N LEU A 46 -11.46 -12.21 3.00
CA LEU A 46 -10.62 -11.23 2.31
C LEU A 46 -11.33 -10.64 1.10
N ASP A 47 -12.03 -11.46 0.30
CA ASP A 47 -12.80 -10.98 -0.85
C ASP A 47 -13.94 -10.06 -0.42
N VAL A 48 -14.65 -10.42 0.66
CA VAL A 48 -15.67 -9.53 1.24
C VAL A 48 -15.04 -8.22 1.69
N LEU A 49 -13.97 -8.23 2.49
CA LEU A 49 -13.34 -7.00 2.96
C LEU A 49 -12.82 -6.15 1.80
N ALA A 50 -12.09 -6.75 0.86
CA ALA A 50 -11.53 -6.04 -0.29
C ALA A 50 -12.59 -5.37 -1.16
N GLY A 51 -13.81 -5.90 -1.23
CA GLY A 51 -14.92 -5.27 -1.94
C GLY A 51 -15.41 -3.96 -1.32
N TRP A 52 -15.05 -3.67 -0.07
CA TRP A 52 -15.43 -2.44 0.65
C TRP A 52 -14.27 -1.44 0.74
N ALA A 53 -13.12 -1.73 0.15
CA ALA A 53 -12.00 -0.80 0.14
C ALA A 53 -12.32 0.43 -0.73
N PRO A 54 -12.15 1.66 -0.22
CA PRO A 54 -12.54 2.84 -0.98
C PRO A 54 -11.64 3.04 -2.20
N GLY A 55 -12.25 3.53 -3.29
CA GLY A 55 -11.55 3.82 -4.54
C GLY A 55 -10.66 5.07 -4.45
N LEU A 56 -9.79 5.26 -5.45
CA LEU A 56 -8.93 6.45 -5.55
C LEU A 56 -9.74 7.75 -5.53
N TYR A 57 -10.80 7.83 -6.33
CA TYR A 57 -11.63 9.03 -6.41
C TYR A 57 -12.41 9.30 -5.12
N GLU A 58 -12.87 8.25 -4.45
CA GLU A 58 -13.53 8.35 -3.15
C GLU A 58 -12.58 8.91 -2.10
N ALA A 59 -11.35 8.41 -2.05
CA ALA A 59 -10.30 8.88 -1.15
C ALA A 59 -9.91 10.35 -1.36
N LEU A 60 -10.05 10.86 -2.59
CA LEU A 60 -9.79 12.25 -2.97
C LEU A 60 -11.05 13.13 -2.89
N THR A 61 -12.19 12.59 -2.46
CA THR A 61 -13.42 13.37 -2.28
C THR A 61 -13.21 14.50 -1.29
N GLY A 62 -13.72 15.69 -1.65
CA GLY A 62 -13.58 16.89 -0.83
C GLY A 62 -12.23 17.61 -0.95
N LEU A 63 -11.26 17.05 -1.70
CA LEU A 63 -9.98 17.70 -1.97
C LEU A 63 -9.97 18.39 -3.35
N GLY A 64 -9.33 19.56 -3.42
CA GLY A 64 -9.21 20.37 -4.63
C GLY A 64 -8.00 21.30 -4.64
N GLU A 65 -8.13 22.43 -5.31
CA GLU A 65 -7.10 23.47 -5.38
C GLU A 65 -6.80 24.03 -3.98
N GLY A 66 -5.51 24.17 -3.65
CA GLY A 66 -5.05 24.60 -2.33
C GLY A 66 -4.86 23.46 -1.32
N ASP A 67 -5.48 22.30 -1.55
CA ASP A 67 -5.21 21.09 -0.77
C ASP A 67 -3.94 20.40 -1.22
N HIS A 68 -3.38 19.57 -0.32
CA HIS A 68 -2.28 18.70 -0.67
C HIS A 68 -2.41 17.30 -0.09
N VAL A 69 -1.78 16.35 -0.77
CA VAL A 69 -1.61 14.97 -0.33
C VAL A 69 -0.16 14.55 -0.45
N ILE A 70 0.19 13.48 0.25
CA ILE A 70 1.50 12.84 0.17
C ILE A 70 1.34 11.55 -0.61
N VAL A 71 2.14 11.37 -1.67
CA VAL A 71 2.17 10.15 -2.46
C VAL A 71 3.52 9.48 -2.29
N ASP A 72 3.51 8.20 -1.97
CA ASP A 72 4.72 7.43 -1.83
C ASP A 72 4.49 5.94 -2.08
N GLY A 73 5.57 5.22 -2.40
CA GLY A 73 5.56 3.82 -2.81
C GLY A 73 6.23 2.96 -1.76
N THR A 74 5.73 1.74 -1.56
CA THR A 74 6.33 0.80 -0.62
C THR A 74 6.40 -0.61 -1.18
N LEU A 75 7.51 -1.28 -0.89
CA LEU A 75 7.72 -2.67 -1.28
C LEU A 75 7.25 -3.61 -0.16
N ILE A 76 6.26 -4.45 -0.46
CA ILE A 76 5.88 -5.61 0.34
C ILE A 76 6.79 -6.77 -0.04
N PRO A 77 7.67 -7.26 0.85
CA PRO A 77 8.56 -8.36 0.54
C PRO A 77 7.79 -9.65 0.28
N ILE A 78 8.20 -10.41 -0.73
CA ILE A 78 7.69 -11.74 -1.05
C ILE A 78 8.82 -12.75 -1.10
N ASP A 79 8.49 -14.03 -0.99
CA ASP A 79 9.44 -15.08 -1.34
C ASP A 79 9.69 -15.09 -2.86
N ARG A 80 10.89 -15.49 -3.27
CA ARG A 80 11.24 -15.59 -4.69
C ARG A 80 10.29 -16.57 -5.39
N ILE A 81 9.69 -16.12 -6.48
CA ILE A 81 8.80 -16.95 -7.32
C ILE A 81 9.46 -17.22 -8.67
N ALA A 82 8.99 -18.23 -9.40
CA ALA A 82 9.60 -18.67 -10.66
C ALA A 82 9.73 -17.57 -11.73
N ALA A 83 8.79 -16.63 -11.79
CA ALA A 83 8.86 -15.48 -12.70
C ALA A 83 10.03 -14.53 -12.37
N ASP A 84 10.48 -14.49 -11.12
CA ASP A 84 11.73 -13.88 -10.65
C ASP A 84 11.89 -12.37 -10.95
N GLU A 85 12.44 -12.05 -12.12
CA GLU A 85 12.91 -10.71 -12.52
C GLU A 85 11.87 -9.59 -12.37
N PRO A 86 10.58 -9.74 -12.74
CA PRO A 86 9.59 -8.68 -12.60
C PRO A 86 9.37 -8.25 -11.15
N TYR A 87 9.61 -9.15 -10.21
CA TYR A 87 9.37 -8.94 -8.80
C TYR A 87 10.63 -8.50 -8.04
N TYR A 88 11.81 -8.58 -8.65
CA TYR A 88 13.05 -8.15 -8.04
C TYR A 88 13.20 -6.61 -8.10
N SER A 89 13.18 -5.98 -6.93
CA SER A 89 13.42 -4.54 -6.80
C SER A 89 14.91 -4.28 -6.63
N MET A 90 15.53 -3.60 -7.60
CA MET A 90 16.93 -3.18 -7.50
C MET A 90 17.16 -2.21 -6.32
N LYS A 91 16.22 -1.27 -6.10
CA LYS A 91 16.24 -0.30 -4.99
C LYS A 91 16.34 -1.00 -3.62
N HIS A 92 15.61 -2.10 -3.45
CA HIS A 92 15.52 -2.80 -2.16
C HIS A 92 16.32 -4.11 -2.11
N ARG A 93 16.93 -4.52 -3.23
CA ARG A 93 17.67 -5.78 -3.43
C ARG A 93 16.90 -7.03 -2.97
N LYS A 94 15.58 -7.02 -3.16
CA LYS A 94 14.63 -8.05 -2.68
C LYS A 94 13.50 -8.25 -3.66
N HIS A 95 12.91 -9.44 -3.66
CA HIS A 95 11.62 -9.70 -4.30
C HIS A 95 10.50 -9.07 -3.51
N GLY A 96 9.58 -8.43 -4.21
CA GLY A 96 8.42 -7.83 -3.58
C GLY A 96 7.35 -7.38 -4.57
N MET A 97 6.31 -6.80 -4.00
CA MET A 97 5.24 -6.12 -4.71
C MET A 97 5.25 -4.64 -4.31
N ASN A 98 5.19 -3.75 -5.28
CA ASN A 98 5.10 -2.31 -5.04
C ASN A 98 3.63 -1.90 -4.83
N VAL A 99 3.34 -1.17 -3.75
CA VAL A 99 2.04 -0.58 -3.44
C VAL A 99 2.22 0.92 -3.26
N GLN A 100 1.39 1.69 -3.94
CA GLN A 100 1.33 3.14 -3.84
C GLN A 100 0.34 3.53 -2.75
N VAL A 101 0.62 4.63 -2.06
CA VAL A 101 -0.21 5.14 -0.98
C VAL A 101 -0.47 6.61 -1.20
N ILE A 102 -1.70 7.02 -0.94
CA ILE A 102 -2.05 8.43 -0.76
C ILE A 102 -2.30 8.63 0.72
N ALA A 103 -1.60 9.60 1.31
CA ALA A 103 -1.79 10.03 2.68
C ALA A 103 -2.23 11.50 2.72
N ARG A 104 -3.12 11.82 3.65
CA ARG A 104 -3.46 13.19 4.01
C ARG A 104 -2.30 13.85 4.79
N PRO A 105 -2.29 15.18 4.91
CA PRO A 105 -1.24 15.90 5.65
C PRO A 105 -1.13 15.49 7.12
N ASP A 106 -2.21 14.98 7.72
CA ASP A 106 -2.26 14.44 9.07
C ASP A 106 -1.70 13.00 9.18
N GLY A 107 -1.24 12.40 8.08
CA GLY A 107 -0.73 11.03 8.00
C GLY A 107 -1.78 9.93 7.87
N THR A 108 -3.08 10.29 7.77
CA THR A 108 -4.15 9.34 7.51
C THR A 108 -4.02 8.79 6.08
N PRO A 109 -4.00 7.46 5.85
CA PRO A 109 -3.94 6.88 4.51
C PRO A 109 -5.33 6.54 3.95
N PRO A 110 -6.04 7.45 3.28
CA PRO A 110 -7.36 7.15 2.73
C PRO A 110 -7.30 6.15 1.57
N TRP A 111 -6.13 5.87 0.99
CA TRP A 111 -6.03 4.98 -0.16
C TRP A 111 -4.72 4.23 -0.30
N PHE A 112 -4.83 2.95 -0.66
CA PHE A 112 -3.75 2.07 -1.07
C PHE A 112 -4.02 1.50 -2.46
N SER A 113 -3.02 1.46 -3.31
CA SER A 113 -3.15 0.86 -4.63
C SER A 113 -3.25 -0.66 -4.57
N ARG A 114 -3.70 -1.26 -5.67
CA ARG A 114 -3.42 -2.67 -5.94
C ARG A 114 -1.91 -2.85 -6.12
N ALA A 115 -1.43 -4.04 -5.81
CA ALA A 115 0.00 -4.32 -5.81
C ALA A 115 0.50 -4.55 -7.24
N THR A 116 1.63 -3.92 -7.58
CA THR A 116 2.35 -4.07 -8.86
C THR A 116 3.64 -4.86 -8.64
N PRO A 117 4.26 -5.43 -9.70
CA PRO A 117 5.56 -6.10 -9.55
C PRO A 117 6.63 -5.18 -8.94
N GLY A 118 7.48 -5.71 -8.05
CA GLY A 118 8.45 -4.92 -7.27
C GLY A 118 9.50 -4.16 -8.07
N ARG A 119 9.73 -4.51 -9.34
CA ARG A 119 10.60 -3.74 -10.25
C ARG A 119 9.92 -2.46 -10.79
N THR A 120 8.59 -2.39 -10.72
CA THR A 120 7.82 -1.25 -11.26
C THR A 120 8.25 0.04 -10.58
N HIS A 121 8.74 0.98 -11.38
CA HIS A 121 9.12 2.31 -10.92
C HIS A 121 7.91 3.05 -10.35
N ASP A 122 8.10 3.81 -9.26
CA ASP A 122 7.01 4.46 -8.54
C ASP A 122 6.19 5.40 -9.44
N LEU A 123 6.85 6.22 -10.26
CA LEU A 123 6.15 7.04 -11.26
C LEU A 123 5.28 6.22 -12.24
N THR A 124 5.75 5.05 -12.67
CA THR A 124 5.00 4.18 -13.58
C THR A 124 3.78 3.59 -12.87
N ALA A 125 3.95 3.14 -11.63
CA ALA A 125 2.84 2.64 -10.81
C ALA A 125 1.80 3.74 -10.58
N ALA A 126 2.22 4.94 -10.19
CA ALA A 126 1.34 6.09 -9.98
C ALA A 126 0.52 6.46 -11.23
N ARG A 127 1.16 6.44 -12.41
CA ARG A 127 0.46 6.66 -13.69
C ARG A 127 -0.53 5.54 -14.00
N SER A 128 -0.13 4.27 -13.83
CA SER A 128 -1.01 3.13 -14.10
C SER A 128 -2.24 3.08 -13.19
N HIS A 129 -2.12 3.62 -11.97
CA HIS A 129 -3.22 3.72 -11.03
C HIS A 129 -4.04 5.02 -11.18
N GLY A 130 -3.68 5.90 -12.12
CA GLY A 130 -4.40 7.15 -12.37
C GLY A 130 -4.18 8.23 -11.31
N ILE A 131 -3.24 8.08 -10.37
CA ILE A 131 -2.97 9.05 -9.30
C ILE A 131 -2.62 10.41 -9.90
N VAL A 132 -1.71 10.40 -10.88
CA VAL A 132 -1.25 11.61 -11.56
C VAL A 132 -2.42 12.37 -12.18
N GLN A 133 -3.27 11.66 -12.93
CA GLN A 133 -4.40 12.27 -13.61
C GLN A 133 -5.46 12.75 -12.62
N ALA A 134 -5.77 11.97 -11.59
CA ALA A 134 -6.78 12.32 -10.59
C ALA A 134 -6.40 13.59 -9.81
N CYS A 135 -5.14 13.72 -9.40
CA CYS A 135 -4.64 14.90 -8.72
C CYS A 135 -4.56 16.11 -9.66
N LEU A 136 -4.18 15.91 -10.92
CA LEU A 136 -4.14 16.99 -11.92
C LEU A 136 -5.54 17.57 -12.19
N THR A 137 -6.52 16.71 -12.46
CA THR A 137 -7.91 17.13 -12.74
C THR A 137 -8.51 17.94 -11.59
N ARG A 138 -8.13 17.64 -10.34
CA ARG A 138 -8.61 18.33 -9.14
C ARG A 138 -7.69 19.47 -8.68
N GLN A 139 -6.56 19.68 -9.36
CA GLN A 139 -5.51 20.64 -8.97
C GLN A 139 -4.97 20.45 -7.54
N ILE A 140 -4.95 19.21 -7.07
CA ILE A 140 -4.43 18.85 -5.74
C ILE A 140 -2.90 18.84 -5.80
N LEU A 141 -2.24 19.54 -4.88
CA LEU A 141 -0.79 19.49 -4.74
C LEU A 141 -0.34 18.13 -4.22
N VAL A 142 0.67 17.53 -4.83
CA VAL A 142 1.21 16.23 -4.40
C VAL A 142 2.65 16.38 -3.94
N LEU A 143 2.91 16.04 -2.69
CA LEU A 143 4.27 15.95 -2.16
C LEU A 143 4.78 14.53 -2.33
N ALA A 144 5.75 14.33 -3.24
CA ALA A 144 6.26 13.03 -3.65
C ALA A 144 7.78 12.91 -3.43
N ASP A 145 8.32 11.69 -3.33
CA ASP A 145 9.77 11.49 -3.31
C ASP A 145 10.38 11.73 -4.71
N ARG A 146 11.70 11.61 -4.82
CA ARG A 146 12.39 11.82 -6.10
C ARG A 146 11.97 10.82 -7.20
N ALA A 147 11.49 9.63 -6.85
CA ALA A 147 11.06 8.63 -7.82
C ALA A 147 9.79 9.04 -8.59
N TYR A 148 9.15 10.15 -8.22
CA TYR A 148 8.03 10.75 -8.96
C TYR A 148 8.44 11.97 -9.80
N GLN A 149 9.73 12.24 -9.96
CA GLN A 149 10.21 13.33 -10.80
C GLN A 149 9.65 13.17 -12.22
N GLY A 150 9.02 14.22 -12.76
CA GLY A 150 8.33 14.18 -14.05
C GLY A 150 6.89 13.68 -14.00
N ALA A 151 6.29 13.54 -12.82
CA ALA A 151 4.87 13.18 -12.67
C ALA A 151 3.90 14.22 -13.22
N GLY A 152 4.24 15.51 -13.19
CA GLY A 152 3.42 16.57 -13.77
C GLY A 152 3.39 17.82 -12.91
N ALA A 153 2.57 18.80 -13.32
CA ALA A 153 2.54 20.14 -12.75
C ALA A 153 2.09 20.21 -11.27
N THR A 154 1.32 19.22 -10.80
CA THR A 154 0.85 19.15 -9.41
C THR A 154 1.83 18.46 -8.46
N PHE A 155 2.84 17.75 -8.97
CA PHE A 155 3.79 17.03 -8.14
C PHE A 155 4.97 17.92 -7.76
N ARG A 156 5.36 17.85 -6.48
CA ARG A 156 6.57 18.48 -5.93
C ARG A 156 7.47 17.39 -5.38
N THR A 157 8.68 17.35 -5.90
CA THR A 157 9.75 16.43 -5.51
C THR A 157 10.97 17.23 -5.07
N PRO A 158 11.82 16.70 -4.18
CA PRO A 158 13.02 17.40 -3.75
C PRO A 158 13.97 17.69 -4.92
N TYR A 159 14.67 18.82 -4.87
CA TYR A 159 15.72 19.17 -5.81
C TYR A 159 17.03 18.47 -5.42
N TYR A 160 17.77 17.90 -6.38
CA TYR A 160 19.09 17.32 -6.11
C TYR A 160 20.12 17.75 -7.16
N HIS A 161 21.25 18.30 -6.71
CA HIS A 161 22.44 18.54 -7.52
C HIS A 161 23.67 17.89 -6.86
N HIS A 162 24.62 17.41 -7.67
CA HIS A 162 25.73 16.57 -7.22
C HIS A 162 26.94 17.32 -6.62
N ARG A 163 26.92 18.67 -6.55
CA ARG A 163 28.09 19.45 -6.12
C ARG A 163 27.76 20.42 -4.98
N GLU A 164 27.01 21.47 -5.25
CA GLU A 164 26.52 22.41 -4.23
C GLU A 164 25.13 22.89 -4.63
N GLN A 165 24.24 23.00 -3.66
CA GLN A 165 22.84 23.38 -3.90
C GLN A 165 22.57 24.74 -3.25
N PRO A 166 22.08 25.74 -4.01
CA PRO A 166 21.69 27.04 -3.47
C PRO A 166 20.77 26.92 -2.25
N GLU A 167 20.91 27.84 -1.30
CA GLU A 167 20.19 27.82 -0.01
C GLU A 167 18.67 27.71 -0.17
N GLN A 168 18.09 28.42 -1.14
CA GLN A 168 16.66 28.36 -1.45
C GLN A 168 16.16 26.93 -1.75
N TYR A 169 16.96 26.11 -2.44
CA TYR A 169 16.60 24.72 -2.75
C TYR A 169 16.82 23.81 -1.55
N GLN A 170 17.80 24.11 -0.71
CA GLN A 170 17.97 23.39 0.56
C GLN A 170 16.79 23.67 1.49
N GLN A 171 16.34 24.93 1.59
CA GLN A 171 15.16 25.31 2.37
C GLN A 171 13.91 24.62 1.84
N PHE A 172 13.69 24.65 0.52
CA PHE A 172 12.60 23.89 -0.11
C PHE A 172 12.65 22.41 0.27
N ASN A 173 13.82 21.76 0.18
CA ASN A 173 13.96 20.35 0.52
C ASN A 173 13.67 20.06 2.00
N ARG A 174 14.07 20.96 2.92
CA ARG A 174 13.74 20.85 4.35
C ARG A 174 12.24 20.96 4.58
N ASP A 175 11.58 21.93 3.99
CA ASP A 175 10.14 22.13 4.12
C ASP A 175 9.36 20.99 3.48
N HIS A 176 9.78 20.55 2.30
CA HIS A 176 9.22 19.40 1.59
C HIS A 176 9.31 18.12 2.42
N ALA A 177 10.50 17.83 2.99
CA ALA A 177 10.69 16.67 3.85
C ALA A 177 9.81 16.76 5.12
N ARG A 178 9.74 17.94 5.76
CA ARG A 178 8.90 18.16 6.94
C ARG A 178 7.41 17.92 6.65
N LEU A 179 6.91 18.44 5.53
CA LEU A 179 5.52 18.27 5.13
C LEU A 179 5.20 16.84 4.65
N ARG A 180 6.19 16.10 4.15
CA ARG A 180 6.04 14.69 3.79
C ARG A 180 6.12 13.71 4.96
N ALA A 181 6.83 14.07 6.04
CA ALA A 181 7.06 13.16 7.17
C ALA A 181 5.79 12.50 7.73
N PRO A 182 4.62 13.19 7.82
CA PRO A 182 3.36 12.54 8.21
C PRO A 182 2.97 11.34 7.35
N GLY A 183 3.30 11.35 6.05
CA GLY A 183 3.04 10.24 5.13
C GLY A 183 3.84 8.98 5.48
N GLU A 184 4.95 9.09 6.21
CA GLU A 184 5.67 7.90 6.69
C GLU A 184 4.83 7.08 7.68
N ARG A 185 3.95 7.74 8.45
CA ARG A 185 3.02 7.06 9.37
C ARG A 185 2.01 6.18 8.65
N ALA A 186 1.53 6.59 7.48
CA ALA A 186 0.66 5.77 6.65
C ALA A 186 1.30 4.40 6.31
N PHE A 187 2.59 4.41 5.97
CA PHE A 187 3.34 3.17 5.73
C PHE A 187 3.59 2.37 6.99
N ALA A 188 3.86 3.04 8.12
CA ALA A 188 4.01 2.36 9.40
C ALA A 188 2.72 1.62 9.80
N GLN A 189 1.55 2.24 9.56
CA GLN A 189 0.24 1.61 9.80
C GLN A 189 0.06 0.37 8.92
N LEU A 190 0.37 0.44 7.63
CA LEU A 190 0.31 -0.72 6.73
C LEU A 190 1.26 -1.84 7.19
N LYS A 191 2.50 -1.48 7.57
CA LYS A 191 3.52 -2.44 8.05
C LYS A 191 3.23 -2.99 9.46
N SER A 192 2.28 -2.41 10.20
CA SER A 192 1.80 -2.99 11.46
C SER A 192 1.14 -4.36 11.24
N TRP A 193 0.58 -4.60 10.05
CA TRP A 193 0.01 -5.87 9.63
C TRP A 193 1.12 -6.84 9.23
N ARG A 194 1.39 -7.86 10.06
CA ARG A 194 2.54 -8.75 9.88
C ARG A 194 2.49 -9.54 8.57
N ILE A 195 1.30 -9.76 8.00
CA ILE A 195 1.16 -10.39 6.67
C ILE A 195 1.87 -9.60 5.56
N LEU A 196 1.97 -8.27 5.70
CA LEU A 196 2.60 -7.38 4.72
C LEU A 196 4.10 -7.16 4.97
N ARG A 197 4.65 -7.65 6.08
CA ARG A 197 6.11 -7.61 6.34
C ARG A 197 6.87 -8.67 5.53
N ARG A 198 6.21 -9.79 5.24
CA ARG A 198 6.67 -10.86 4.36
C ARG A 198 5.46 -11.66 3.91
N ALA A 199 4.96 -11.37 2.71
CA ALA A 199 3.79 -12.03 2.17
C ALA A 199 4.17 -13.42 1.63
N ARG A 200 3.49 -14.45 2.16
CA ARG A 200 3.67 -15.87 1.79
C ARG A 200 2.46 -16.37 1.01
N CYS A 201 2.11 -15.64 -0.05
CA CYS A 201 0.96 -15.96 -0.89
C CYS A 201 1.24 -15.56 -2.34
N SER A 202 0.33 -15.92 -3.24
CA SER A 202 0.44 -15.52 -4.65
C SER A 202 0.40 -14.00 -4.79
N THR A 203 1.13 -13.48 -5.78
CA THR A 203 1.19 -12.04 -6.08
C THR A 203 -0.19 -11.44 -6.36
N ARG A 204 -1.09 -12.21 -6.96
CA ARG A 204 -2.51 -11.82 -7.13
C ARG A 204 -3.22 -11.58 -5.80
N ARG A 205 -3.01 -12.44 -4.80
CA ARG A 205 -3.69 -12.35 -3.49
C ARG A 205 -3.16 -11.20 -2.63
N ILE A 206 -1.93 -10.75 -2.86
CA ILE A 206 -1.38 -9.57 -2.16
C ILE A 206 -2.23 -8.33 -2.41
N SER A 207 -2.75 -8.14 -3.63
CA SER A 207 -3.68 -7.02 -3.90
C SER A 207 -4.94 -7.12 -3.05
N THR A 208 -5.57 -8.29 -2.98
CA THR A 208 -6.77 -8.51 -2.15
C THR A 208 -6.48 -8.26 -0.68
N ILE A 209 -5.33 -8.73 -0.17
CA ILE A 209 -4.91 -8.50 1.22
C ILE A 209 -4.73 -7.01 1.50
N VAL A 210 -4.09 -6.27 0.60
CA VAL A 210 -3.89 -4.82 0.75
C VAL A 210 -5.22 -4.09 0.81
N GLN A 211 -6.16 -4.43 -0.08
CA GLN A 211 -7.50 -3.83 -0.06
C GLN A 211 -8.30 -4.23 1.20
N ALA A 212 -8.25 -5.49 1.61
CA ALA A 212 -8.88 -5.92 2.85
C ALA A 212 -8.32 -5.20 4.09
N VAL A 213 -7.00 -5.02 4.15
CA VAL A 213 -6.34 -4.23 5.21
C VAL A 213 -6.75 -2.77 5.14
N HIS A 214 -6.88 -2.20 3.95
CA HIS A 214 -7.34 -0.82 3.75
C HIS A 214 -8.74 -0.60 4.32
N THR A 215 -9.68 -1.52 4.06
CA THR A 215 -11.02 -1.50 4.68
C THR A 215 -10.94 -1.51 6.20
N LEU A 216 -10.01 -2.27 6.79
CA LEU A 216 -9.84 -2.36 8.25
C LEU A 216 -9.09 -1.17 8.87
N LEU A 217 -8.52 -0.28 8.04
CA LEU A 217 -7.84 0.95 8.47
C LEU A 217 -8.71 2.20 8.29
N THR A 218 -9.85 2.07 7.60
CA THR A 218 -10.82 3.15 7.35
C THR A 218 -11.90 3.11 8.41
#